data_AF-A0A2M9W799-F1
#
_entry.id   AF-A0A2M9W799-F1
#
_cell.length_a   1.000
_cell.length_b   1.000
_cell.length_c   1.000
_cell.angle_alpha   90.00
_cell.angle_beta   90.00
_cell.angle_gamma   90.00
#
_symmetry.space_group_name_H-M   'P 1'
#
loop_
_entity.id
_entity.type
_entity.pdbx_description
1 polymer ?
#
loop_
_entity_poly.entity_id
_entity_poly.type
_entity_poly.pdbx_seq_one_letter_code
_entity_poly.pdbx_strand_id
1 'polypeptide(L)'
;MNIQQLSEIHCFYTHFLVKIRQLETSQVYRKQTTAFKKAELSEWLIHHKSAKTFGEHVRHEIFHMLDLVASEVTVSDLEKKIGNLESNCEGIRLELEDKLYLNTIKLTPQRPRRFSASA
;
A
#
# COMPACT_ATOMS: atom_id res chain seq x y z
N MET A 1 -6.13 -12.01 4.49
CA MET A 1 -4.90 -11.39 3.98
C MET A 1 -3.82 -11.56 5.03
N ASN A 2 -2.62 -12.06 4.66
CA ASN A 2 -1.49 -12.16 5.59
C ASN A 2 -0.66 -10.85 5.58
N ILE A 3 0.25 -10.69 6.54
CA ILE A 3 1.02 -9.44 6.70
C ILE A 3 1.90 -9.15 5.48
N GLN A 4 2.49 -10.17 4.86
CA GLN A 4 3.32 -10.02 3.66
C GLN A 4 2.50 -9.50 2.47
N GLN A 5 1.33 -10.09 2.22
CA GLN A 5 0.38 -9.64 1.18
C GLN A 5 0.02 -8.17 1.37
N LEU A 6 -0.29 -7.79 2.62
CA LEU A 6 -0.65 -6.42 2.94
C LEU A 6 0.54 -5.45 2.75
N SER A 7 1.76 -5.85 3.13
CA SER A 7 2.97 -5.05 2.88
C SER A 7 3.26 -4.87 1.39
N GLU A 8 3.09 -5.92 0.57
CA GLU A 8 3.25 -5.84 -0.88
C GLU A 8 2.23 -4.86 -1.51
N ILE A 9 0.96 -4.97 -1.11
CA ILE A 9 -0.13 -4.10 -1.58
C ILE A 9 0.08 -2.64 -1.13
N HIS A 10 0.47 -2.43 0.12
CA HIS A 10 0.75 -1.10 0.67
C HIS A 10 1.93 -0.43 -0.05
N CYS A 11 3.02 -1.18 -0.29
CA CYS A 11 4.16 -0.71 -1.06
C CYS A 11 3.74 -0.26 -2.47
N PHE A 12 2.88 -1.05 -3.14
CA PHE A 12 2.33 -0.69 -4.44
C PHE A 12 1.54 0.61 -4.41
N TYR A 13 0.55 0.74 -3.51
CA TYR A 13 -0.26 1.96 -3.44
C TYR A 13 0.57 3.21 -3.12
N THR A 14 1.60 3.06 -2.27
CA THR A 14 2.55 4.13 -1.97
C THR A 14 3.26 4.62 -3.24
N HIS A 15 3.82 3.71 -4.03
CA HIS A 15 4.52 4.05 -5.27
C HIS A 15 3.58 4.61 -6.34
N PHE A 16 2.37 4.05 -6.45
CA PHE A 16 1.39 4.52 -7.41
C PHE A 16 0.92 5.94 -7.07
N LEU A 17 0.70 6.24 -5.79
CA LEU A 17 0.36 7.58 -5.30
C LEU A 17 1.47 8.59 -5.62
N VAL A 18 2.74 8.21 -5.47
CA VAL A 18 3.89 9.03 -5.85
C VAL A 18 3.88 9.34 -7.36
N LYS A 19 3.62 8.34 -8.22
CA LYS A 19 3.51 8.55 -9.68
C LYS A 19 2.35 9.48 -10.02
N ILE A 20 1.18 9.33 -9.39
CA ILE A 20 0.03 10.23 -9.59
C ILE A 20 0.41 11.67 -9.23
N ARG A 21 0.98 11.88 -8.04
CA ARG A 21 1.45 13.20 -7.58
C ARG A 21 2.48 13.80 -8.50
N GLN A 22 3.40 13.00 -9.03
CA GLN A 22 4.38 13.45 -10.02
C GLN A 22 3.70 13.99 -11.28
N LEU A 23 2.67 13.31 -11.79
CA LEU A 23 1.93 13.76 -12.98
C LEU A 23 1.08 15.02 -12.73
N GLU A 24 0.62 15.23 -11.50
CA GLU A 24 -0.13 16.43 -11.12
C GLU A 24 0.79 17.64 -10.86
N THR A 25 1.95 17.43 -10.24
CA THR A 25 2.78 18.52 -9.70
C THR A 25 4.00 18.88 -10.53
N SER A 26 4.56 17.93 -11.30
CA SER A 26 5.76 18.18 -12.09
C SER A 26 5.51 19.18 -13.21
N GLN A 27 6.42 20.14 -13.38
CA GLN A 27 6.32 21.15 -14.45
C GLN A 27 6.22 20.52 -15.85
N VAL A 28 6.85 19.37 -16.06
CA VAL A 28 6.83 18.63 -17.33
C VAL A 28 5.41 18.17 -17.69
N TYR A 29 4.63 17.76 -16.69
CA TYR A 29 3.30 17.15 -16.88
C TYR A 29 2.14 18.11 -16.60
N ARG A 30 2.41 19.26 -15.97
CA ARG A 30 1.37 20.21 -15.52
C ARG A 30 0.45 20.71 -16.63
N LYS A 31 0.96 20.86 -17.85
CA LYS A 31 0.19 21.33 -19.03
C LYS A 31 -0.37 20.19 -19.89
N GLN A 32 -0.10 18.93 -19.52
CA GLN A 32 -0.55 17.78 -20.28
C GLN A 32 -2.03 17.49 -20.03
N THR A 33 -2.68 16.91 -21.03
CA THR A 33 -4.10 16.56 -20.95
C THR A 33 -4.34 15.41 -19.97
N THR A 34 -5.56 15.32 -19.43
CA THR A 34 -5.97 14.18 -18.59
C THR A 34 -5.78 12.85 -19.32
N ALA A 35 -6.06 12.80 -20.63
CA ALA A 35 -5.87 11.61 -21.44
C ALA A 35 -4.39 11.18 -21.49
N PHE A 36 -3.46 12.13 -21.66
CA PHE A 36 -2.02 11.86 -21.60
C PHE A 36 -1.61 11.30 -20.24
N LYS A 37 -2.04 11.95 -19.15
CA LYS A 37 -1.71 11.50 -17.79
C LYS A 37 -2.27 10.10 -17.49
N LYS A 38 -3.48 9.79 -17.97
CA LYS A 38 -4.05 8.45 -17.84
C LYS A 38 -3.26 7.41 -18.63
N ALA A 39 -2.85 7.73 -19.85
CA ALA A 39 -2.00 6.84 -20.65
C ALA A 39 -0.68 6.52 -19.92
N GLU A 40 -0.02 7.53 -19.37
CA GLU A 40 1.19 7.38 -18.53
C GLU A 40 0.97 6.48 -17.32
N LEU A 41 -0.17 6.62 -16.63
CA LEU A 41 -0.51 5.76 -15.48
C LEU A 41 -0.76 4.32 -15.92
N SER A 42 -1.49 4.12 -17.01
CA SER A 42 -1.74 2.79 -17.57
C SER A 42 -0.44 2.10 -18.00
N GLU A 43 0.45 2.82 -18.67
CA GLU A 43 1.75 2.28 -19.08
C GLU A 43 2.61 1.91 -17.86
N TRP A 44 2.65 2.77 -16.85
CA TRP A 44 3.35 2.50 -15.58
C TRP A 44 2.82 1.22 -14.92
N LEU A 45 1.50 1.05 -14.84
CA LEU A 45 0.85 -0.15 -14.29
C LEU A 45 1.18 -1.40 -15.10
N ILE A 46 1.11 -1.33 -16.43
CA ILE A 46 1.43 -2.45 -17.33
C ILE A 46 2.89 -2.87 -17.19
N HIS A 47 3.80 -1.91 -17.10
CA HIS A 47 5.23 -2.15 -16.90
C HIS A 47 5.50 -2.90 -15.59
N HIS A 48 4.95 -2.43 -14.48
CA HIS A 48 5.17 -3.07 -13.18
C HIS A 48 4.46 -4.44 -13.06
N LYS A 49 3.34 -4.63 -13.76
CA LYS A 49 2.69 -5.94 -13.89
C LYS A 49 3.58 -6.95 -14.62
N SER A 50 4.19 -6.57 -15.74
CA SER A 50 5.04 -7.47 -16.52
C SER A 50 6.35 -7.78 -15.79
N ALA A 51 6.94 -6.79 -15.13
CA ALA A 51 8.16 -6.93 -14.35
C ALA A 51 7.97 -7.59 -12.97
N LYS A 52 6.71 -7.81 -12.54
CA LYS A 52 6.35 -8.32 -11.20
C LYS A 52 7.03 -7.56 -10.04
N THR A 53 7.19 -6.24 -10.19
CA THR A 53 8.00 -5.41 -9.28
C THR A 53 7.55 -5.47 -7.82
N PHE A 54 6.24 -5.55 -7.58
CA PHE A 54 5.66 -5.47 -6.24
C PHE A 54 5.28 -6.84 -5.65
N GLY A 55 5.66 -7.95 -6.31
CA GLY A 55 5.26 -9.30 -5.90
C GLY A 55 4.00 -9.82 -6.59
N GLU A 56 3.68 -11.10 -6.37
CA GLU A 56 2.57 -11.78 -7.05
C GLU A 56 1.21 -11.37 -6.45
N HIS A 57 1.17 -10.96 -5.18
CA HIS A 57 -0.09 -10.62 -4.50
C HIS A 57 -0.71 -9.30 -4.99
N VAL A 58 0.08 -8.46 -5.65
CA VAL A 58 -0.34 -7.14 -6.15
C VAL A 58 -0.97 -7.22 -7.55
N ARG A 59 -0.92 -8.38 -8.23
CA ARG A 59 -1.45 -8.51 -9.59
C ARG A 59 -2.92 -8.08 -9.68
N HIS A 60 -3.76 -8.49 -8.74
CA HIS A 60 -5.18 -8.13 -8.72
C HIS A 60 -5.37 -6.62 -8.50
N GLU A 61 -4.55 -6.02 -7.64
CA GLU A 61 -4.58 -4.57 -7.40
C GLU A 61 -4.19 -3.79 -8.64
N ILE A 62 -3.17 -4.24 -9.39
CA ILE A 62 -2.80 -3.58 -10.65
C ILE A 62 -3.94 -3.64 -11.67
N PHE A 63 -4.64 -4.78 -11.80
CA PHE A 63 -5.81 -4.86 -12.67
C PHE A 63 -6.93 -3.91 -12.23
N HIS A 64 -7.23 -3.89 -10.93
CA HIS A 64 -8.21 -2.96 -10.39
C HIS A 64 -7.84 -1.49 -10.67
N MET A 65 -6.55 -1.14 -10.54
CA MET A 65 -6.07 0.21 -10.85
C MET A 65 -6.16 0.54 -12.34
N LEU A 66 -5.91 -0.42 -13.23
CA LEU A 66 -6.08 -0.23 -14.67
C LEU A 66 -7.53 0.11 -15.02
N ASP A 67 -8.50 -0.60 -14.44
CA ASP A 67 -9.92 -0.33 -14.63
C ASP A 67 -10.30 1.05 -14.10
N LEU A 68 -9.78 1.43 -12.92
CA LEU A 68 -10.01 2.77 -12.34
C LEU A 68 -9.42 3.88 -13.21
N VAL A 69 -8.20 3.72 -13.74
CA VAL A 69 -7.58 4.70 -14.65
C VAL A 69 -8.38 4.84 -15.95
N ALA A 70 -8.89 3.73 -16.48
CA ALA A 70 -9.69 3.72 -17.72
C ALA A 70 -11.09 4.34 -17.53
N SER A 71 -11.64 4.32 -16.32
CA SER A 71 -12.95 4.92 -16.03
C SER A 71 -12.95 6.46 -16.12
N GLU A 72 -14.12 7.09 -16.09
CA GLU A 72 -14.25 8.55 -16.29
C GLU A 72 -13.79 9.43 -15.11
N VAL A 73 -13.16 8.88 -14.06
CA VAL A 73 -12.61 9.69 -12.96
C VAL A 73 -11.45 10.58 -13.41
N THR A 74 -11.32 11.75 -12.79
CA THR A 74 -10.16 12.62 -12.98
C THR A 74 -8.91 12.04 -12.29
N VAL A 75 -7.72 12.50 -12.69
CA VAL A 75 -6.46 12.08 -12.04
C VAL A 75 -6.41 12.55 -10.58
N SER A 76 -7.01 13.71 -10.26
CA SER A 76 -7.11 14.19 -8.88
C SER A 76 -8.05 13.33 -8.03
N ASP A 77 -9.18 12.88 -8.58
CA ASP A 77 -10.07 11.97 -7.87
C ASP A 77 -9.43 10.59 -7.68
N LEU A 78 -8.64 10.15 -8.66
CA LEU A 78 -7.83 8.95 -8.52
C LEU A 78 -6.84 9.10 -7.37
N GLU A 79 -6.11 10.21 -7.27
CA GLU A 79 -5.19 10.48 -6.16
C GLU A 79 -5.87 10.31 -4.80
N LYS A 80 -7.06 10.90 -4.63
CA LYS A 80 -7.83 10.78 -3.38
C LYS A 80 -8.22 9.34 -3.08
N LYS A 81 -8.70 8.60 -4.09
CA LYS A 81 -9.08 7.19 -3.94
C LYS A 81 -7.88 6.34 -3.54
N ILE A 82 -6.74 6.51 -4.21
CA ILE A 82 -5.52 5.74 -3.91
C ILE A 82 -4.98 6.12 -2.53
N GLY A 83 -5.03 7.41 -2.15
CA GLY A 83 -4.67 7.85 -0.82
C GLY A 83 -5.49 7.17 0.28
N ASN A 84 -6.80 7.03 0.08
CA ASN A 84 -7.66 6.31 1.03
C ASN A 84 -7.32 4.81 1.10
N LEU A 85 -7.05 4.17 -0.03
CA LEU A 85 -6.66 2.75 -0.07
C LEU A 85 -5.32 2.50 0.63
N GLU A 86 -4.35 3.39 0.40
CA GLU A 86 -3.04 3.36 1.05
C GLU A 86 -3.19 3.50 2.57
N SER A 87 -3.92 4.53 3.04
CA SER A 87 -4.12 4.77 4.47
C SER A 87 -4.89 3.64 5.15
N ASN A 88 -5.87 3.03 4.46
CA ASN A 88 -6.56 1.85 4.97
C ASN A 88 -5.61 0.64 5.09
N CYS A 89 -4.73 0.43 4.11
CA CYS A 89 -3.74 -0.64 4.18
C CYS A 89 -2.79 -0.44 5.35
N GLU A 90 -2.30 0.78 5.56
CA GLU A 90 -1.44 1.11 6.69
C GLU A 90 -2.15 0.91 8.03
N GLY A 91 -3.41 1.34 8.15
CA GLY A 91 -4.22 1.10 9.36
C GLY A 91 -4.36 -0.38 9.70
N ILE A 92 -4.69 -1.23 8.72
CA ILE A 92 -4.78 -2.68 8.91
C ILE A 92 -3.42 -3.27 9.28
N ARG A 93 -2.32 -2.76 8.72
CA ARG A 93 -0.96 -3.24 9.01
C ARG A 93 -0.61 -3.00 10.47
N LEU A 94 -0.85 -1.77 10.95
CA LEU A 94 -0.61 -1.39 12.34
C LEU A 94 -1.47 -2.21 13.32
N GLU A 95 -2.74 -2.46 13.00
CA GLU A 95 -3.60 -3.32 13.82
C GLU A 95 -3.11 -4.77 13.91
N LEU A 96 -2.56 -5.31 12.81
CA LEU A 96 -2.00 -6.67 12.79
C LEU A 96 -0.71 -6.75 13.60
N GLU A 97 0.16 -5.74 13.49
CA GLU A 97 1.40 -5.65 14.27
C GLU A 97 1.12 -5.55 15.77
N ASP A 98 0.15 -4.73 16.17
CA ASP A 98 -0.25 -4.60 17.58
C ASP A 98 -0.81 -5.92 18.14
N LYS A 99 -1.64 -6.63 17.37
CA LYS A 99 -2.15 -7.97 17.75
C LYS A 99 -1.03 -8.98 17.93
N LEU A 100 -0.02 -8.98 17.05
CA LEU A 100 1.15 -9.87 17.15
C LEU A 100 2.01 -9.52 18.37
N TYR A 101 2.20 -8.23 18.66
CA TYR A 101 2.92 -7.76 19.82
C TYR A 101 2.24 -8.17 21.14
N LEU A 102 0.92 -7.93 21.24
CA LEU A 102 0.12 -8.34 22.41
C LEU A 102 0.14 -9.86 22.64
N ASN A 103 0.11 -10.66 21.57
CA ASN A 103 0.22 -12.12 21.68
C ASN A 103 1.60 -12.55 22.16
N THR A 104 2.66 -11.86 21.75
CA THR A 104 4.04 -12.12 22.18
C THR A 104 4.21 -11.82 23.68
N ILE A 105 3.62 -10.73 24.18
CA ILE A 105 3.63 -10.40 25.61
C ILE A 105 2.91 -11.46 26.44
N LYS A 106 1.73 -11.91 26.00
CA LYS A 106 0.93 -12.93 26.71
C LYS A 106 1.62 -14.29 26.81
N LEU A 107 2.54 -14.62 25.90
CA LEU A 107 3.28 -15.87 25.89
C LEU A 107 4.56 -15.82 26.73
N THR A 108 4.94 -14.67 27.30
CA THR A 108 6.13 -14.58 28.15
C THR A 108 5.78 -15.15 29.53
N PRO A 109 6.34 -16.30 29.95
CA PRO A 109 6.04 -16.83 31.27
C PRO A 109 6.60 -15.85 32.31
N GLN A 110 5.73 -15.32 33.17
CA GLN A 110 6.14 -14.68 34.41
C GLN A 110 6.92 -15.73 35.22
N ARG A 111 8.26 -15.70 35.16
CA ARG A 111 9.10 -16.54 36.02
C ARG A 111 8.65 -16.27 37.46
N PRO A 112 8.19 -17.27 38.22
CA PRO A 112 7.85 -17.05 39.62
C PRO A 112 9.12 -16.55 40.31
N ARG A 113 9.03 -15.35 40.93
CA ARG A 113 10.08 -14.85 41.81
C ARG A 113 10.25 -15.89 42.91
N ARG A 114 11.34 -16.65 42.87
CA ARG A 114 11.77 -17.46 44.02
C ARG A 114 12.00 -16.48 45.16
N PHE A 115 11.10 -16.46 46.12
CA PHE A 115 11.39 -15.91 47.43
C PHE A 115 12.48 -16.79 48.04
N SER A 116 13.70 -16.27 48.09
CA SER A 116 14.73 -16.80 48.96
C SER A 116 14.29 -16.50 50.39
N ALA A 117 13.69 -17.49 51.05
CA ALA A 117 13.58 -17.51 52.50
C ALA A 117 15.00 -17.75 53.03
N SER A 118 15.63 -16.70 53.51
CA SER A 118 16.83 -16.81 54.33
C SER A 118 16.38 -17.09 55.77
N ALA A 119 16.83 -18.23 56.29
CA ALA A 119 16.63 -18.71 57.65
C ALA A 119 17.45 -17.89 58.67
#